data_AF-A0AAE4AS61-F1
#
_entry.id   AF-A0AAE4AS61-F1
#
_cell.length_a   1.000
_cell.length_b   1.000
_cell.length_c   1.000
_cell.angle_alpha   90.00
_cell.angle_beta   90.00
_cell.angle_gamma   90.00
#
_symmetry.space_group_name_H-M   'P 1'
#
loop_
_entity.id
_entity.type
_entity.pdbx_description
1 polymer ?
#
loop_
_entity_poly.entity_id
_entity_poly.type
_entity_poly.pdbx_seq_one_letter_code
_entity_poly.pdbx_strand_id
1 'polypeptide(L)'
;MGARAMSVGLVIAAILCVAPAAGQVSGGDPNAALAVVDEAFAARRAGNGPDDVPDRLLAASVRQAIEQLSGRFDPFVGARRGSIDRFQVRLAPDQSGSGEGVRVQVAVKSGDDVRLLDLLVGPPDDGQAPQIARIAGKGWQVGEGAGTAASASPPEPTGADGLSEAEKARLAAEDDGAAPGPSEDMLALPFLDEFDGPDLQPHWTVLNADRDRFVADDGEIYVIASGGTAAIDNPDTANIFQLGPPLPDVDFDMTVDARLEAKTGYEGVWLGLRTDASDYLMAGVSTFTKGCGTALYLEIRNLRAPGPEAEPMATGFSENLFDGAVADNICGGGRDYGDAILAALETSGFTLTLSRRGFRYTASLTLDLPDADGEPGGPRTITTPAVSRPALFGRPAVLLGQSSRARGGQSAALFDKISIEAAVPRPTGN
;
A
#
# COMPACT_ATOMS: atom_id res chain seq x y z
N MET A 1 -13.52 16.00 -38.00
CA MET A 1 -14.49 15.53 -36.98
C MET A 1 -13.70 15.02 -35.79
N GLY A 2 -13.69 15.78 -34.69
CA GLY A 2 -12.81 15.52 -33.55
C GLY A 2 -13.35 14.42 -32.66
N ALA A 3 -12.55 13.37 -32.43
CA ALA A 3 -12.81 12.39 -31.38
C ALA A 3 -12.67 13.07 -30.02
N ARG A 4 -13.71 13.02 -29.19
CA ARG A 4 -13.64 13.45 -27.79
C ARG A 4 -13.07 12.28 -26.98
N ALA A 5 -11.94 12.50 -26.33
CA ALA A 5 -11.34 11.53 -25.43
C ALA A 5 -12.24 11.33 -24.20
N MET A 6 -12.61 10.08 -23.91
CA MET A 6 -13.23 9.70 -22.62
C MET A 6 -12.15 9.17 -21.68
N SER A 7 -12.20 9.60 -20.42
CA SER A 7 -11.35 9.09 -19.35
C SER A 7 -11.90 7.76 -18.79
N VAL A 8 -11.02 6.89 -18.30
CA VAL A 8 -11.36 5.57 -17.70
C VAL A 8 -12.36 5.72 -16.55
N GLY A 9 -12.30 6.82 -15.79
CA GLY A 9 -13.26 7.14 -14.73
C GLY A 9 -14.71 7.24 -15.22
N LEU A 10 -14.92 7.68 -16.48
CA LEU A 10 -16.25 7.77 -17.07
C LEU A 10 -16.87 6.39 -17.36
N VAL A 11 -16.03 5.42 -17.72
CA VAL A 11 -16.44 4.03 -17.98
C VAL A 11 -16.84 3.34 -16.68
N ILE A 12 -16.08 3.58 -15.60
CA ILE A 12 -16.35 3.05 -14.26
C ILE A 12 -17.68 3.62 -13.71
N ALA A 13 -17.92 4.93 -13.86
CA ALA A 13 -19.18 5.56 -13.45
C ALA A 13 -20.39 5.00 -14.22
N ALA A 14 -20.26 4.79 -15.54
CA ALA A 14 -21.32 4.17 -16.34
C ALA A 14 -21.63 2.72 -15.92
N ILE A 15 -20.62 1.95 -15.52
CA ILE A 15 -20.78 0.57 -15.03
C ILE A 15 -21.48 0.54 -13.66
N LEU A 16 -21.11 1.45 -12.76
CA LEU A 16 -21.69 1.56 -11.42
C LEU A 16 -23.17 2.02 -11.43
N CYS A 17 -23.61 2.78 -12.45
CA CYS A 17 -25.01 3.18 -12.60
C CYS A 17 -25.93 2.06 -13.13
N VAL A 18 -25.41 1.03 -13.82
CA VAL A 18 -26.22 -0.06 -14.40
C VAL A 18 -26.53 -1.16 -13.38
N ALA A 19 -25.62 -1.40 -12.42
CA ALA A 19 -25.76 -2.43 -11.40
C ALA A 19 -27.01 -2.29 -10.49
N PRO A 20 -27.39 -1.10 -9.97
CA PRO A 20 -28.59 -0.97 -9.13
C PRO A 20 -29.91 -1.06 -9.92
N ALA A 21 -29.91 -0.79 -11.23
CA ALA A 21 -31.11 -0.90 -12.07
C ALA A 21 -31.54 -2.37 -12.30
N ALA A 22 -30.61 -3.32 -12.24
CA ALA A 22 -30.90 -4.75 -12.29
C ALA A 22 -31.51 -5.29 -10.98
N GLY A 23 -31.27 -4.61 -9.86
CA GLY A 23 -31.75 -5.01 -8.53
C GLY A 23 -33.17 -4.52 -8.17
N GLN A 24 -33.75 -3.58 -8.93
CA GLN A 24 -35.07 -3.00 -8.62
C GLN A 24 -36.23 -3.49 -9.49
N VAL A 25 -36.02 -4.45 -10.41
CA VAL A 25 -37.12 -5.06 -11.16
C VAL A 25 -37.60 -6.31 -10.42
N SER A 26 -38.47 -6.10 -9.43
CA SER A 26 -39.32 -7.15 -8.88
C SER A 26 -40.28 -7.62 -9.99
N GLY A 27 -40.01 -8.79 -10.56
CA GLY A 27 -40.91 -9.47 -11.51
C GLY A 27 -40.86 -9.00 -12.96
N GLY A 28 -39.69 -9.00 -13.61
CA GLY A 28 -39.56 -8.66 -15.03
C GLY A 28 -38.66 -9.63 -15.78
N ASP A 29 -39.19 -10.23 -16.83
CA ASP A 29 -38.50 -11.13 -17.76
C ASP A 29 -37.16 -10.52 -18.24
N PRO A 30 -36.00 -11.15 -17.97
CA PRO A 30 -34.70 -10.66 -18.45
C PRO A 30 -34.63 -10.53 -19.98
N ASN A 31 -35.52 -11.18 -20.73
CA ASN A 31 -35.65 -11.00 -22.17
C ASN A 31 -36.23 -9.63 -22.57
N ALA A 32 -36.97 -8.94 -21.68
CA ALA A 32 -37.53 -7.61 -21.98
C ALA A 32 -36.44 -6.52 -21.97
N ALA A 33 -35.46 -6.62 -21.07
CA ALA A 33 -34.30 -5.73 -21.06
C ALA A 33 -33.38 -5.99 -22.28
N LEU A 34 -33.23 -7.26 -22.67
CA LEU A 34 -32.55 -7.65 -23.91
C LEU A 34 -33.27 -7.17 -25.17
N ALA A 35 -34.61 -7.19 -25.19
CA ALA A 35 -35.41 -6.72 -26.32
C ALA A 35 -35.25 -5.21 -26.57
N VAL A 36 -35.17 -4.39 -25.51
CA VAL A 36 -34.94 -2.95 -25.63
C VAL A 36 -33.54 -2.65 -26.18
N VAL A 37 -32.55 -3.46 -25.78
CA VAL A 37 -31.18 -3.35 -26.29
C VAL A 37 -31.11 -3.80 -27.75
N ASP A 38 -31.73 -4.93 -28.10
CA ASP A 38 -31.76 -5.46 -29.46
C ASP A 38 -32.53 -4.55 -30.44
N GLU A 39 -33.59 -3.88 -29.99
CA GLU A 39 -34.36 -2.93 -30.80
C GLU A 39 -33.55 -1.64 -31.09
N ALA A 40 -32.80 -1.14 -30.10
CA ALA A 40 -31.86 -0.04 -30.28
C ALA A 40 -30.70 -0.41 -31.23
N PHE A 41 -30.28 -1.68 -31.24
CA PHE A 41 -29.26 -2.19 -32.17
C PHE A 41 -29.81 -2.46 -33.58
N ALA A 42 -31.07 -2.91 -33.70
CA ALA A 42 -31.74 -3.14 -34.98
C ALA A 42 -31.97 -1.83 -35.75
N ALA A 43 -32.40 -0.77 -35.06
CA ALA A 43 -32.55 0.57 -35.64
C ALA A 43 -31.23 1.12 -36.22
N ARG A 44 -30.10 0.77 -35.59
CA ARG A 44 -28.76 1.21 -36.02
C ARG A 44 -28.17 0.38 -37.16
N ARG A 45 -28.50 -0.92 -37.24
CA ARG A 45 -28.15 -1.77 -38.40
C ARG A 45 -28.94 -1.39 -39.66
N ALA A 46 -30.13 -0.81 -39.50
CA ALA A 46 -30.95 -0.31 -40.60
C ALA A 46 -30.45 1.01 -41.23
N GLY A 47 -29.36 1.60 -40.72
CA GLY A 47 -28.72 2.77 -41.31
C GLY A 47 -29.31 4.12 -40.87
N ASN A 48 -30.14 4.16 -39.83
CA ASN A 48 -30.66 5.42 -39.30
C ASN A 48 -29.58 6.19 -38.53
N GLY A 49 -29.54 7.51 -38.71
CA GLY A 49 -28.54 8.40 -38.13
C GLY A 49 -28.73 8.62 -36.62
N PRO A 50 -27.71 9.16 -35.93
CA PRO A 50 -27.77 9.40 -34.48
C PRO A 50 -28.85 10.41 -34.03
N ASP A 51 -29.44 11.16 -34.97
CA ASP A 51 -30.47 12.18 -34.69
C ASP A 51 -31.91 11.60 -34.60
N ASP A 52 -32.11 10.31 -34.92
CA ASP A 52 -33.44 9.64 -34.88
C ASP A 52 -33.71 8.86 -33.58
N VAL A 53 -32.83 8.96 -32.58
CA VAL A 53 -33.08 8.37 -31.25
C VAL A 53 -33.86 9.39 -30.41
N PRO A 54 -35.04 9.05 -29.86
CA PRO A 54 -35.81 9.99 -29.07
C PRO A 54 -35.00 10.54 -27.89
N ASP A 55 -34.97 11.87 -27.75
CA ASP A 55 -34.31 12.68 -26.70
C ASP A 55 -34.63 12.29 -25.24
N ARG A 56 -35.43 11.25 -25.02
CA ARG A 56 -35.93 10.79 -23.71
C ARG A 56 -35.05 9.76 -23.01
N LEU A 57 -33.97 9.29 -23.63
CA LEU A 57 -33.20 8.13 -23.12
C LEU A 57 -31.84 8.45 -22.49
N LEU A 58 -31.43 9.71 -22.41
CA LEU A 58 -30.34 10.13 -21.54
C LEU A 58 -30.87 11.20 -20.59
N ALA A 59 -31.22 10.77 -19.37
CA ALA A 59 -31.66 11.68 -18.31
C ALA A 59 -30.61 12.78 -18.11
N ALA A 60 -31.06 14.03 -17.99
CA ALA A 60 -30.21 15.21 -17.80
C ALA A 60 -29.21 15.04 -16.64
N SER A 61 -29.57 14.23 -15.64
CA SER A 61 -28.72 13.83 -14.51
C SER A 61 -27.46 13.07 -14.90
N VAL A 62 -27.51 12.20 -15.92
CA VAL A 62 -26.33 11.46 -16.40
C VAL A 62 -25.36 12.40 -17.12
N ARG A 63 -25.91 13.38 -17.86
CA ARG A 63 -25.11 14.38 -18.58
C ARG A 63 -24.42 15.34 -17.59
N GLN A 64 -25.12 15.75 -16.54
CA GLN A 64 -24.60 16.61 -15.47
C GLN A 64 -23.54 15.90 -14.61
N ALA A 65 -23.72 14.60 -14.31
CA ALA A 65 -22.72 13.81 -13.58
C ALA A 65 -21.42 13.62 -14.38
N ILE A 66 -21.51 13.47 -15.71
CA ILE A 66 -20.36 13.35 -16.62
C ILE A 66 -19.53 14.66 -16.65
N GLU A 67 -20.19 15.82 -16.69
CA GLU A 67 -19.50 17.12 -16.68
C GLU A 67 -18.81 17.38 -15.33
N GLN A 68 -19.45 17.04 -14.21
CA GLN A 68 -18.89 17.24 -12.86
C GLN A 68 -17.68 16.34 -12.55
N LEU A 69 -17.67 15.10 -13.06
CA LEU A 69 -16.58 14.14 -12.82
C LEU A 69 -15.34 14.38 -13.70
N SER A 70 -15.51 15.03 -14.86
CA SER A 70 -14.43 15.24 -15.83
C SER A 70 -13.34 16.23 -15.38
N GLY A 71 -13.56 16.98 -14.30
CA GLY A 71 -12.62 18.02 -13.82
C GLY A 71 -11.88 17.73 -12.51
N ARG A 72 -12.15 16.62 -11.80
CA ARG A 72 -11.74 16.50 -10.38
C ARG A 72 -11.22 15.13 -9.91
N PHE A 73 -10.95 14.19 -10.81
CA PHE A 73 -10.49 12.85 -10.41
C PHE A 73 -9.54 12.22 -11.44
N ASP A 74 -8.30 11.92 -11.02
CA ASP A 74 -7.34 11.10 -11.77
C ASP A 74 -6.88 9.92 -10.88
N PRO A 75 -7.50 8.73 -11.00
CA PRO A 75 -7.16 7.57 -10.18
C PRO A 75 -5.91 6.81 -10.66
N PHE A 76 -5.18 7.31 -11.66
CA PHE A 76 -4.04 6.60 -12.25
C PHE A 76 -2.74 7.41 -12.18
N VAL A 77 -2.13 7.47 -10.99
CA VAL A 77 -0.78 7.99 -10.85
C VAL A 77 0.23 6.91 -11.27
N GLY A 78 0.79 7.05 -12.48
CA GLY A 78 1.85 6.17 -13.02
C GLY A 78 1.52 5.47 -14.35
N ALA A 79 0.30 5.60 -14.87
CA ALA A 79 -0.04 5.13 -16.21
C ALA A 79 0.29 6.22 -17.26
N ARG A 80 0.75 5.83 -18.45
CA ARG A 80 0.74 6.75 -19.59
C ARG A 80 -0.72 7.12 -19.85
N ARG A 81 -1.03 8.42 -19.94
CA ARG A 81 -2.34 8.88 -20.43
C ARG A 81 -2.59 8.24 -21.80
N GLY A 82 -3.59 7.36 -21.87
CA GLY A 82 -4.10 6.79 -23.11
C GLY A 82 -5.51 7.29 -23.37
N SER A 83 -5.89 7.46 -24.63
CA SER A 83 -7.28 7.73 -25.00
C SER A 83 -8.06 6.43 -25.08
N ILE A 84 -9.25 6.38 -24.49
CA ILE A 84 -10.22 5.35 -24.84
C ILE A 84 -11.07 5.90 -25.97
N ASP A 85 -11.01 5.25 -27.13
CA ASP A 85 -11.82 5.64 -28.28
C ASP A 85 -13.22 5.01 -28.18
N ARG A 86 -13.30 3.81 -27.61
CA ARG A 86 -14.56 3.08 -27.43
C ARG A 86 -14.45 2.06 -26.31
N PHE A 87 -15.57 1.75 -25.67
CA PHE A 87 -15.68 0.59 -24.80
C PHE A 87 -17.01 -0.15 -25.03
N GLN A 88 -17.05 -1.42 -24.63
CA GLN A 88 -18.25 -2.24 -24.52
C GLN A 88 -18.21 -3.01 -23.21
N VAL A 89 -19.36 -3.11 -22.55
CA VAL A 89 -19.50 -3.79 -21.27
C VAL A 89 -20.47 -4.95 -21.47
N ARG A 90 -20.16 -6.11 -20.90
CA ARG A 90 -21.08 -7.24 -20.79
C ARG A 90 -20.89 -7.96 -19.46
N LEU A 91 -21.91 -8.68 -19.01
CA LEU A 91 -21.72 -9.66 -17.94
C LEU A 91 -20.84 -10.81 -18.44
N ALA A 92 -19.94 -11.29 -17.60
CA ALA A 92 -19.17 -12.48 -17.90
C ALA A 92 -20.13 -13.69 -18.05
N PRO A 93 -19.90 -14.57 -19.04
CA PRO A 93 -20.77 -15.74 -19.26
C PRO A 93 -20.70 -16.74 -18.10
N ASP A 94 -19.60 -16.73 -17.35
CA ASP A 94 -19.31 -17.54 -16.17
C ASP A 94 -19.46 -16.71 -14.89
N GLN A 95 -20.71 -16.44 -14.48
CA GLN A 95 -20.96 -15.89 -13.15
C GLN A 95 -20.71 -17.00 -12.12
N SER A 96 -19.82 -16.76 -11.15
CA SER A 96 -19.68 -17.68 -10.02
C SER A 96 -20.86 -17.48 -9.07
N GLY A 97 -21.63 -18.54 -8.82
CA GLY A 97 -22.72 -18.52 -7.84
C GLY A 97 -22.25 -18.40 -6.38
N SER A 98 -20.98 -18.10 -6.13
CA SER A 98 -20.30 -18.19 -4.84
C SER A 98 -20.43 -16.94 -3.95
N GLY A 99 -21.19 -15.93 -4.36
CA GLY A 99 -21.35 -14.69 -3.58
C GLY A 99 -20.15 -13.74 -3.64
N GLU A 100 -19.15 -14.02 -4.49
CA GLU A 100 -17.95 -13.19 -4.69
C GLU A 100 -18.20 -11.87 -5.44
N GLY A 101 -19.44 -11.64 -5.90
CA GLY A 101 -19.83 -10.46 -6.66
C GLY A 101 -20.17 -10.74 -8.12
N VAL A 102 -20.42 -9.68 -8.89
CA VAL A 102 -20.79 -9.74 -10.31
C VAL A 102 -19.56 -9.58 -11.16
N ARG A 103 -19.29 -10.54 -12.06
CA ARG A 103 -18.20 -10.42 -13.03
C ARG A 103 -18.65 -9.65 -14.26
N VAL A 104 -17.95 -8.56 -14.57
CA VAL A 104 -18.21 -7.68 -15.71
C VAL A 104 -17.01 -7.71 -16.63
N GLN A 105 -17.21 -8.01 -17.92
CA GLN A 105 -16.16 -7.90 -18.92
C GLN A 105 -16.28 -6.57 -19.66
N VAL A 106 -15.18 -5.84 -19.76
CA VAL A 106 -15.07 -4.57 -20.46
C VAL A 106 -14.08 -4.69 -21.60
N ALA A 107 -14.57 -4.62 -22.83
CA ALA A 107 -13.71 -4.45 -24.00
C ALA A 107 -13.41 -2.96 -24.17
N VAL A 108 -12.13 -2.58 -24.18
CA VAL A 108 -11.65 -1.20 -24.31
C VAL A 108 -10.83 -1.10 -25.60
N LYS A 109 -11.20 -0.16 -26.48
CA LYS A 109 -10.46 0.18 -27.69
C LYS A 109 -9.68 1.48 -27.50
N SER A 110 -8.39 1.45 -27.82
CA SER A 110 -7.48 2.61 -27.81
C SER A 110 -6.58 2.53 -29.04
N GLY A 111 -6.74 3.46 -29.99
CA GLY A 111 -6.16 3.32 -31.32
C GLY A 111 -6.70 2.07 -32.03
N ASP A 112 -5.81 1.25 -32.58
CA ASP A 112 -6.16 -0.02 -33.22
C ASP A 112 -6.18 -1.22 -32.25
N ASP A 113 -5.77 -1.00 -30.99
CA ASP A 113 -5.73 -2.04 -29.98
C ASP A 113 -7.10 -2.20 -29.30
N VAL A 114 -7.57 -3.44 -29.19
CA VAL A 114 -8.72 -3.82 -28.36
C VAL A 114 -8.23 -4.71 -27.23
N ARG A 115 -8.57 -4.35 -26.00
CA ARG A 115 -8.20 -5.10 -24.79
C ARG A 115 -9.46 -5.51 -24.05
N LEU A 116 -9.43 -6.70 -23.46
CA LEU A 116 -10.50 -7.19 -22.60
C LEU A 116 -10.06 -7.14 -21.15
N LEU A 117 -10.88 -6.51 -20.31
CA LEU A 117 -10.73 -6.42 -18.87
C LEU A 117 -11.86 -7.23 -18.22
N ASP A 118 -11.53 -8.00 -17.20
CA ASP A 118 -12.47 -8.65 -16.29
C ASP A 118 -12.48 -7.88 -14.97
N LEU A 119 -13.64 -7.36 -14.61
CA LEU A 119 -13.89 -6.69 -13.35
C LEU A 119 -14.70 -7.61 -12.45
N LEU A 120 -14.31 -7.76 -11.20
CA LEU A 120 -15.17 -8.34 -10.16
C LEU A 120 -15.74 -7.18 -9.35
N VAL A 121 -17.06 -7.01 -9.38
CA VAL A 121 -17.76 -5.99 -8.61
C VAL A 121 -18.39 -6.68 -7.41
N GLY A 122 -17.85 -6.42 -6.22
CA GLY A 122 -18.37 -7.01 -4.98
C GLY A 122 -19.82 -6.60 -4.73
N PRO A 123 -20.59 -7.44 -4.00
CA PRO A 123 -21.91 -7.02 -3.55
C PRO A 123 -21.79 -5.74 -2.70
N PRO A 124 -22.80 -4.86 -2.72
CA PRO A 124 -22.84 -3.76 -1.78
C PRO A 124 -22.93 -4.31 -0.36
N ASP A 125 -22.00 -3.94 0.51
CA ASP A 125 -22.16 -4.13 1.96
C ASP A 125 -23.22 -3.15 2.49
N ASP A 126 -23.87 -3.45 3.61
CA ASP A 126 -25.00 -2.68 4.17
C ASP A 126 -24.79 -1.15 4.10
N GLY A 127 -25.47 -0.51 3.15
CA GLY A 127 -25.43 0.95 2.94
C GLY A 127 -24.28 1.49 2.10
N GLN A 128 -23.39 0.65 1.57
CA GLN A 128 -22.28 1.05 0.69
C GLN A 128 -22.59 0.78 -0.79
N ALA A 129 -22.00 1.59 -1.67
CA ALA A 129 -22.07 1.34 -3.11
C ALA A 129 -21.21 0.12 -3.51
N PRO A 130 -21.59 -0.62 -4.57
CA PRO A 130 -20.78 -1.74 -5.08
C PRO A 130 -19.35 -1.28 -5.39
N GLN A 131 -18.34 -2.05 -4.98
CA GLN A 131 -16.93 -1.74 -5.20
C GLN A 131 -16.31 -2.69 -6.21
N ILE A 132 -15.35 -2.20 -7.01
CA ILE A 132 -14.53 -3.06 -7.86
C ILE A 132 -13.52 -3.78 -6.96
N ALA A 133 -13.79 -5.03 -6.64
CA ALA A 133 -12.93 -5.87 -5.81
C ALA A 133 -11.68 -6.37 -6.57
N ARG A 134 -11.78 -6.51 -7.90
CA ARG A 134 -10.67 -6.99 -8.74
C ARG A 134 -10.73 -6.47 -10.17
N ILE A 135 -9.56 -6.21 -10.76
CA ILE A 135 -9.38 -5.95 -12.20
C ILE A 135 -8.33 -6.91 -12.74
N ALA A 136 -8.71 -7.76 -13.69
CA ALA A 136 -7.82 -8.70 -14.35
C ALA A 136 -7.89 -8.51 -15.87
N GLY A 137 -6.77 -8.69 -16.58
CA GLY A 137 -6.77 -8.64 -18.03
C GLY A 137 -5.40 -9.03 -18.59
N LYS A 138 -5.34 -9.38 -19.87
CA LYS A 138 -4.07 -9.73 -20.51
C LYS A 138 -3.16 -8.48 -20.53
N GLY A 139 -2.14 -8.47 -19.67
CA GLY A 139 -1.20 -7.34 -19.50
C GLY A 139 -1.57 -6.31 -18.43
N TRP A 140 -2.58 -6.57 -17.57
CA TRP A 140 -2.96 -5.72 -16.43
C TRP A 140 -3.32 -6.59 -15.22
N GLN A 141 -2.74 -6.28 -14.05
CA GLN A 141 -3.22 -6.72 -12.74
C GLN A 141 -3.12 -5.54 -11.78
N VAL A 142 -4.24 -5.16 -11.15
CA VAL A 142 -4.25 -4.28 -9.98
C VAL A 142 -4.52 -5.18 -8.78
N GLY A 143 -3.69 -5.08 -7.74
CA GLY A 143 -3.84 -5.86 -6.50
C GLY A 143 -5.19 -5.60 -5.83
N GLU A 144 -5.66 -6.58 -5.05
CA GLU A 144 -6.88 -6.48 -4.26
C GLU A 144 -6.77 -5.33 -3.26
N GLY A 145 -7.70 -4.38 -3.34
CA GLY A 145 -7.82 -3.26 -2.41
C GLY A 145 -9.25 -2.76 -2.39
N ALA A 146 -9.93 -2.93 -1.25
CA ALA A 146 -11.24 -2.32 -1.01
C ALA A 146 -11.03 -0.83 -0.74
N GLY A 147 -11.45 0.01 -1.67
CA GLY A 147 -11.44 1.47 -1.52
C GLY A 147 -12.87 1.98 -1.33
N THR A 148 -13.20 2.40 -0.12
CA THR A 148 -14.46 3.09 0.19
C THR A 148 -14.45 4.50 -0.39
N ALA A 149 -15.32 4.77 -1.37
CA ALA A 149 -15.63 6.13 -1.79
C ALA A 149 -16.68 6.72 -0.84
N ALA A 150 -16.29 7.70 -0.02
CA ALA A 150 -17.21 8.43 0.83
C ALA A 150 -18.20 9.24 -0.03
N SER A 151 -19.49 8.92 0.07
CA SER A 151 -20.58 9.74 -0.45
C SER A 151 -21.09 10.68 0.64
N ALA A 152 -20.55 11.89 0.68
CA ALA A 152 -21.23 13.03 1.26
C ALA A 152 -21.34 14.10 0.17
N SER A 153 -22.57 14.49 -0.19
CA SER A 153 -22.82 15.58 -1.12
C SER A 153 -22.39 16.90 -0.46
N PRO A 154 -21.40 17.64 -1.00
CA PRO A 154 -21.16 19.02 -0.61
C PRO A 154 -22.24 19.92 -1.24
N PRO A 155 -22.56 21.09 -0.63
CA PRO A 155 -23.37 22.09 -1.28
C PRO A 155 -22.71 22.59 -2.58
N GLU A 156 -23.54 22.97 -3.56
CA GLU A 156 -23.14 23.36 -4.92
C GLU A 156 -22.00 24.41 -4.94
N PRO A 157 -21.00 24.27 -5.83
CA PRO A 157 -19.97 25.29 -5.99
C PRO A 157 -20.54 26.47 -6.80
N THR A 158 -20.60 27.63 -6.17
CA THR A 158 -20.60 28.92 -6.88
C THR A 158 -19.27 29.09 -7.63
N GLY A 159 -19.33 29.71 -8.80
CA GLY A 159 -18.22 29.77 -9.76
C GLY A 159 -16.91 30.35 -9.23
N ALA A 160 -15.83 30.08 -9.97
CA ALA A 160 -14.42 30.32 -9.65
C ALA A 160 -13.98 31.80 -9.49
N ASP A 161 -14.89 32.73 -9.21
CA ASP A 161 -14.59 34.12 -8.84
C ASP A 161 -14.83 34.41 -7.34
N GLY A 162 -15.17 33.40 -6.54
CA GLY A 162 -15.68 33.55 -5.17
C GLY A 162 -14.70 33.26 -4.03
N LEU A 163 -13.38 33.19 -4.24
CA LEU A 163 -12.47 33.09 -3.10
C LEU A 163 -12.54 34.40 -2.30
N SER A 164 -13.04 34.31 -1.06
CA SER A 164 -13.05 35.46 -0.15
C SER A 164 -11.62 35.96 0.06
N GLU A 165 -11.43 37.26 0.32
CA GLU A 165 -10.10 37.81 0.61
C GLU A 165 -9.44 37.13 1.81
N ALA A 166 -10.23 36.57 2.74
CA ALA A 166 -9.73 35.75 3.84
C ALA A 166 -9.21 34.37 3.37
N GLU A 167 -9.85 33.76 2.37
CA GLU A 167 -9.41 32.48 1.79
C GLU A 167 -8.18 32.67 0.90
N LYS A 168 -8.11 33.78 0.15
CA LYS A 168 -6.89 34.17 -0.58
C LYS A 168 -5.75 34.52 0.37
N ALA A 169 -6.04 35.23 1.47
CA ALA A 169 -5.05 35.52 2.49
C ALA A 169 -4.60 34.26 3.24
N ARG A 170 -5.49 33.28 3.44
CA ARG A 170 -5.14 31.96 4.02
C ARG A 170 -4.24 31.17 3.08
N LEU A 171 -4.56 31.11 1.78
CA LEU A 171 -3.74 30.42 0.78
C LEU A 171 -2.39 31.13 0.53
N ALA A 172 -2.36 32.46 0.60
CA ALA A 172 -1.11 33.23 0.57
C ALA A 172 -0.29 33.06 1.86
N ALA A 173 -0.95 32.92 3.02
CA ALA A 173 -0.28 32.65 4.29
C ALA A 173 0.20 31.19 4.43
N GLU A 174 -0.42 30.24 3.72
CA GLU A 174 0.06 28.85 3.59
C GLU A 174 1.29 28.76 2.69
N ASP A 175 1.46 29.67 1.72
CA ASP A 175 2.67 29.81 0.89
C ASP A 175 3.79 30.63 1.59
N ASP A 176 3.43 31.50 2.54
CA ASP A 176 4.35 32.19 3.46
C ASP A 176 4.73 31.33 4.68
N GLY A 177 4.24 30.10 4.76
CA GLY A 177 4.63 29.10 5.75
C GLY A 177 6.03 28.58 5.47
N ALA A 178 7.04 29.39 5.81
CA ALA A 178 8.47 29.06 5.90
C ALA A 178 8.81 27.66 5.40
N ALA A 179 8.99 27.52 4.08
CA ALA A 179 9.67 26.37 3.52
C ALA A 179 10.95 26.14 4.35
N PRO A 180 11.21 24.92 4.86
CA PRO A 180 12.41 24.68 5.66
C PRO A 180 13.63 25.08 4.82
N GLY A 181 14.26 26.20 5.18
CA GLY A 181 15.67 26.43 4.86
C GLY A 181 16.52 25.65 5.85
N PRO A 182 17.83 25.43 5.61
CA PRO A 182 18.58 25.44 4.36
C PRO A 182 18.42 24.08 3.64
N SER A 183 19.06 23.90 2.47
CA SER A 183 19.22 22.58 1.87
C SER A 183 19.74 21.60 2.91
N GLU A 184 18.88 20.69 3.40
CA GLU A 184 19.34 19.57 4.18
C GLU A 184 20.25 18.77 3.27
N ASP A 185 21.54 18.73 3.61
CA ASP A 185 22.50 17.93 2.86
C ASP A 185 21.93 16.51 2.78
N MET A 186 21.75 16.01 1.56
CA MET A 186 21.27 14.66 1.31
C MET A 186 22.27 13.67 1.90
N LEU A 187 21.77 12.53 2.38
CA LEU A 187 22.62 11.46 2.87
C LEU A 187 23.56 11.00 1.74
N ALA A 188 24.86 11.08 1.98
CA ALA A 188 25.84 10.54 1.04
C ALA A 188 25.77 9.01 1.02
N LEU A 189 25.75 8.42 -0.17
CA LEU A 189 25.79 6.97 -0.36
C LEU A 189 27.15 6.54 -0.93
N PRO A 190 27.73 5.42 -0.47
CA PRO A 190 27.19 4.52 0.56
C PRO A 190 27.24 5.14 1.96
N PHE A 191 26.24 4.82 2.77
CA PHE A 191 26.20 5.12 4.21
C PHE A 191 26.41 3.83 4.99
N LEU A 192 27.23 3.90 6.04
CA LEU A 192 27.49 2.81 6.96
C LEU A 192 27.66 3.39 8.36
N ASP A 193 26.96 2.80 9.33
CA ASP A 193 27.18 3.04 10.75
C ASP A 193 27.19 1.70 11.48
N GLU A 194 28.33 1.36 12.06
CA GLU A 194 28.57 0.18 12.89
C GLU A 194 28.42 0.52 14.38
N PHE A 195 27.89 1.71 14.71
CA PHE A 195 27.70 2.21 16.06
C PHE A 195 28.98 2.20 16.91
N ASP A 196 30.12 2.40 16.25
CA ASP A 196 31.43 2.46 16.89
C ASP A 196 31.51 3.62 17.89
N GLY A 197 31.67 3.26 19.16
CA GLY A 197 31.92 4.19 20.25
C GLY A 197 30.81 4.23 21.29
N PRO A 198 31.01 5.03 22.35
CA PRO A 198 30.12 5.04 23.51
C PRO A 198 28.85 5.89 23.32
N ASP A 199 28.68 6.50 22.16
CA ASP A 199 27.59 7.44 21.85
C ASP A 199 27.17 7.29 20.39
N LEU A 200 25.90 7.61 20.11
CA LEU A 200 25.42 7.72 18.74
C LEU A 200 26.13 8.84 17.99
N GLN A 201 26.49 8.59 16.73
CA GLN A 201 27.10 9.59 15.87
C GLN A 201 26.16 10.79 15.64
N PRO A 202 26.69 12.00 15.34
CA PRO A 202 25.88 13.23 15.27
C PRO A 202 24.77 13.26 14.21
N HIS A 203 24.80 12.36 13.22
CA HIS A 203 23.75 12.25 12.22
C HIS A 203 22.50 11.53 12.72
N TRP A 204 22.53 10.93 13.92
CA TRP A 204 21.36 10.34 14.54
C TRP A 204 20.58 11.34 15.37
N THR A 205 19.28 11.33 15.19
CA THR A 205 18.31 11.94 16.10
C THR A 205 17.51 10.83 16.76
N VAL A 206 17.43 10.84 18.10
CA VAL A 206 16.59 9.91 18.85
C VAL A 206 15.29 10.60 19.21
N LEU A 207 14.19 10.23 18.55
CA LEU A 207 12.87 10.77 18.87
C LEU A 207 12.38 10.18 20.18
N ASN A 208 11.81 11.03 21.04
CA ASN A 208 11.33 10.67 22.38
C ASN A 208 12.39 9.90 23.18
N ALA A 209 13.62 10.42 23.21
CA ALA A 209 14.75 9.75 23.83
C ALA A 209 14.48 9.41 25.31
N ASP A 210 14.59 8.14 25.64
CA ASP A 210 14.59 7.59 26.99
C ASP A 210 15.90 6.81 27.20
N ARG A 211 16.87 7.49 27.80
CA ARG A 211 18.25 6.99 28.01
C ARG A 211 18.32 5.81 28.98
N ASP A 212 17.25 5.53 29.73
CA ASP A 212 17.18 4.33 30.58
C ASP A 212 16.77 3.09 29.79
N ARG A 213 16.39 3.27 28.51
CA ARG A 213 15.88 2.21 27.62
C ARG A 213 16.71 2.00 26.36
N PHE A 214 17.83 2.69 26.22
CA PHE A 214 18.84 2.32 25.24
C PHE A 214 20.24 2.72 25.69
N VAL A 215 21.22 1.96 25.23
CA VAL A 215 22.64 2.29 25.34
C VAL A 215 23.30 2.01 23.99
N ALA A 216 24.17 2.91 23.55
CA ALA A 216 25.08 2.66 22.44
C ALA A 216 26.43 2.34 23.07
N ASP A 217 26.96 1.15 22.83
CA ASP A 217 28.25 0.71 23.38
C ASP A 217 28.84 -0.38 22.49
N ASP A 218 30.17 -0.46 22.42
CA ASP A 218 30.93 -1.55 21.79
C ASP A 218 30.46 -2.00 20.40
N GLY A 219 30.05 -1.06 19.53
CA GLY A 219 29.63 -1.38 18.15
C GLY A 219 28.19 -1.87 18.02
N GLU A 220 27.35 -1.61 19.03
CA GLU A 220 25.93 -1.96 19.00
C GLU A 220 25.06 -0.93 19.73
N ILE A 221 23.78 -0.87 19.37
CA ILE A 221 22.75 -0.21 20.17
C ILE A 221 21.89 -1.29 20.82
N TYR A 222 21.96 -1.41 22.14
CA TYR A 222 21.03 -2.22 22.91
C TYR A 222 19.79 -1.40 23.29
N VAL A 223 18.61 -1.90 22.95
CA VAL A 223 17.33 -1.19 23.12
C VAL A 223 16.32 -2.06 23.87
N ILE A 224 15.58 -1.44 24.79
CA ILE A 224 14.50 -2.08 25.54
C ILE A 224 13.16 -1.42 25.21
N ALA A 225 12.14 -2.25 24.97
CA ALA A 225 10.75 -1.85 24.94
C ALA A 225 9.96 -2.51 26.08
N SER A 226 9.02 -1.75 26.68
CA SER A 226 8.13 -2.25 27.73
C SER A 226 6.79 -1.52 27.70
N GLY A 227 5.74 -2.18 28.22
CA GLY A 227 4.40 -1.61 28.36
C GLY A 227 3.52 -1.74 27.11
N GLY A 228 4.03 -2.31 26.02
CA GLY A 228 3.24 -2.64 24.83
C GLY A 228 2.71 -1.44 24.05
N THR A 229 3.37 -0.29 24.15
CA THR A 229 3.02 0.93 23.41
C THR A 229 4.06 1.33 22.38
N ALA A 230 5.17 0.58 22.26
CA ALA A 230 6.21 0.87 21.29
C ALA A 230 5.75 0.47 19.89
N ALA A 231 5.28 1.44 19.12
CA ALA A 231 4.81 1.24 17.76
C ALA A 231 5.20 2.43 16.88
N ILE A 232 5.52 2.19 15.61
CA ILE A 232 5.97 3.25 14.70
C ILE A 232 4.90 4.32 14.43
N ASP A 233 3.61 3.95 14.55
CA ASP A 233 2.44 4.81 14.44
C ASP A 233 2.00 5.46 15.76
N ASN A 234 2.70 5.18 16.86
CA ASN A 234 2.48 5.89 18.12
C ASN A 234 3.47 7.08 18.23
N PRO A 235 2.97 8.33 18.27
CA PRO A 235 3.83 9.52 18.36
C PRO A 235 4.65 9.58 19.65
N ASP A 236 4.23 8.86 20.71
CA ASP A 236 4.90 8.83 22.02
C ASP A 236 5.88 7.65 22.16
N THR A 237 6.11 6.88 21.09
CA THR A 237 7.07 5.76 21.13
C THR A 237 8.45 6.29 21.43
N ALA A 238 9.04 5.79 22.52
CA ALA A 238 10.40 6.10 22.91
C ALA A 238 11.42 5.49 21.92
N ASN A 239 12.56 6.16 21.78
CA ASN A 239 13.75 5.63 21.11
C ASN A 239 13.54 5.20 19.65
N ILE A 240 12.92 6.06 18.83
CA ILE A 240 13.00 5.91 17.37
C ILE A 240 14.31 6.57 16.91
N PHE A 241 15.24 5.78 16.37
CA PHE A 241 16.53 6.28 15.88
C PHE A 241 16.35 6.67 14.42
N GLN A 242 16.45 7.96 14.13
CA GLN A 242 16.20 8.53 12.81
C GLN A 242 17.43 9.27 12.30
N LEU A 243 17.85 9.02 11.06
CA LEU A 243 18.92 9.80 10.43
C LEU A 243 18.43 11.23 10.16
N GLY A 244 19.33 12.20 10.38
CA GLY A 244 19.07 13.61 10.12
C GLY A 244 18.91 13.90 8.62
N PRO A 245 19.88 13.56 7.77
CA PRO A 245 19.78 13.73 6.32
C PRO A 245 18.66 12.89 5.67
N PRO A 246 17.90 13.45 4.71
CA PRO A 246 17.03 12.66 3.85
C PRO A 246 17.85 11.81 2.86
N LEU A 247 17.24 10.75 2.31
CA LEU A 247 17.87 9.96 1.26
C LEU A 247 17.88 10.70 -0.09
N PRO A 248 18.91 10.49 -0.93
CA PRO A 248 18.85 10.92 -2.33
C PRO A 248 17.76 10.16 -3.09
N ASP A 249 17.16 10.80 -4.10
CA ASP A 249 16.12 10.19 -4.93
C ASP A 249 16.68 9.18 -5.94
N VAL A 250 17.16 8.05 -5.42
CA VAL A 250 17.73 6.93 -6.17
C VAL A 250 17.11 5.61 -5.73
N ASP A 251 17.34 4.56 -6.51
CA ASP A 251 17.12 3.18 -6.05
C ASP A 251 18.17 2.85 -4.99
N PHE A 252 17.75 2.19 -3.92
CA PHE A 252 18.62 1.87 -2.79
C PHE A 252 18.23 0.55 -2.14
N ASP A 253 19.18 0.00 -1.39
CA ASP A 253 18.96 -1.02 -0.37
C ASP A 253 19.38 -0.45 0.97
N MET A 254 18.48 -0.46 1.94
CA MET A 254 18.71 -0.06 3.32
C MET A 254 18.65 -1.32 4.17
N THR A 255 19.67 -1.59 4.97
CA THR A 255 19.79 -2.80 5.78
C THR A 255 20.03 -2.46 7.24
N VAL A 256 19.52 -3.32 8.13
CA VAL A 256 19.90 -3.38 9.53
C VAL A 256 20.28 -4.82 9.87
N ASP A 257 21.44 -4.99 10.49
CA ASP A 257 21.83 -6.23 11.15
C ASP A 257 21.41 -6.10 12.62
N ALA A 258 20.62 -7.06 13.09
CA ALA A 258 20.02 -6.98 14.41
C ALA A 258 19.89 -8.35 15.08
N ARG A 259 19.82 -8.33 16.41
CA ARG A 259 19.42 -9.46 17.26
C ARG A 259 18.16 -9.11 18.02
N LEU A 260 17.27 -10.10 18.22
CA LEU A 260 15.98 -9.90 18.87
C LEU A 260 15.72 -10.98 19.92
N GLU A 261 15.49 -10.55 21.16
CA GLU A 261 15.00 -11.43 22.23
C GLU A 261 13.48 -11.61 22.09
N ALA A 262 13.06 -12.73 21.48
CA ALA A 262 11.66 -13.10 21.25
C ALA A 262 10.88 -13.51 22.52
N LYS A 263 11.08 -12.78 23.62
CA LYS A 263 10.69 -13.18 24.97
C LYS A 263 9.19 -13.07 25.25
N THR A 264 8.53 -12.03 24.75
CA THR A 264 7.08 -11.85 24.97
C THR A 264 6.27 -12.48 23.84
N GLY A 265 6.92 -12.76 22.71
CA GLY A 265 6.33 -13.19 21.46
C GLY A 265 5.43 -12.12 20.83
N TYR A 266 5.71 -10.86 21.10
CA TYR A 266 4.97 -9.68 20.63
C TYR A 266 5.89 -8.48 20.37
N GLU A 267 7.16 -8.74 20.07
CA GLU A 267 8.17 -7.74 19.74
C GLU A 267 8.47 -7.72 18.24
N GLY A 268 9.06 -6.63 17.75
CA GLY A 268 9.54 -6.59 16.38
C GLY A 268 10.56 -5.50 16.12
N VAL A 269 11.43 -5.75 15.16
CA VAL A 269 12.38 -4.77 14.64
C VAL A 269 11.83 -4.16 13.37
N TRP A 270 11.89 -2.84 13.27
CA TRP A 270 11.39 -2.07 12.14
C TRP A 270 12.50 -1.23 11.54
N LEU A 271 12.57 -1.19 10.20
CA LEU A 271 13.51 -0.40 9.42
C LEU A 271 12.79 0.27 8.24
N GLY A 272 12.99 1.57 8.03
CA GLY A 272 12.48 2.19 6.81
C GLY A 272 12.49 3.70 6.80
N LEU A 273 11.48 4.29 6.16
CA LEU A 273 11.35 5.74 5.96
C LEU A 273 10.20 6.29 6.78
N ARG A 274 10.45 7.38 7.50
CA ARG A 274 9.48 8.02 8.38
C ARG A 274 9.51 9.53 8.25
N THR A 275 8.34 10.13 8.08
CA THR A 275 8.13 11.57 8.29
C THR A 275 7.63 11.78 9.73
N ASP A 276 6.56 11.08 10.08
CA ASP A 276 5.90 11.15 11.38
C ASP A 276 5.12 9.85 11.68
N ALA A 277 4.29 9.85 12.73
CA ALA A 277 3.50 8.69 13.15
C ALA A 277 2.36 8.32 12.17
N SER A 278 1.93 9.27 11.33
CA SER A 278 0.88 9.10 10.33
C SER A 278 1.40 8.90 8.90
N ASP A 279 2.72 9.05 8.71
CA ASP A 279 3.36 8.89 7.41
C ASP A 279 4.71 8.15 7.49
N TYR A 280 4.70 6.87 7.14
CA TYR A 280 5.89 5.99 7.12
C TYR A 280 5.76 4.83 6.13
N LEU A 281 6.90 4.20 5.84
CA LEU A 281 7.04 2.98 5.06
C LEU A 281 8.16 2.16 5.68
N MET A 282 7.81 1.05 6.31
CA MET A 282 8.75 0.25 7.10
C MET A 282 8.71 -1.20 6.65
N ALA A 283 9.90 -1.81 6.54
CA ALA A 283 10.08 -3.24 6.67
C ALA A 283 10.04 -3.60 8.16
N GLY A 284 9.47 -4.75 8.48
CA GLY A 284 9.39 -5.26 9.85
C GLY A 284 9.64 -6.75 9.93
N VAL A 285 10.31 -7.18 10.99
CA VAL A 285 10.27 -8.57 11.45
C VAL A 285 9.68 -8.58 12.85
N SER A 286 8.64 -9.38 13.06
CA SER A 286 7.92 -9.38 14.33
C SER A 286 7.54 -10.78 14.79
N THR A 287 7.43 -10.94 16.11
CA THR A 287 6.97 -12.14 16.76
C THR A 287 5.51 -11.99 17.14
N PHE A 288 4.74 -13.06 17.00
CA PHE A 288 3.35 -13.09 17.42
C PHE A 288 2.97 -14.43 18.02
N THR A 289 2.65 -14.44 19.31
CA THR A 289 2.21 -15.64 20.02
C THR A 289 0.79 -16.04 19.62
N LYS A 290 0.69 -17.26 19.09
CA LYS A 290 -0.55 -17.98 18.78
C LYS A 290 -0.76 -19.11 19.80
N GLY A 291 -1.90 -19.80 19.71
CA GLY A 291 -2.24 -20.89 20.64
C GLY A 291 -1.24 -22.05 20.68
N CYS A 292 -0.46 -22.25 19.61
CA CYS A 292 0.57 -23.30 19.52
C CYS A 292 2.01 -22.78 19.70
N GLY A 293 2.16 -21.52 20.14
CA GLY A 293 3.46 -20.88 20.40
C GLY A 293 3.70 -19.62 19.54
N THR A 294 4.91 -19.08 19.65
CA THR A 294 5.32 -17.86 18.95
C THR A 294 5.64 -18.14 17.48
N ALA A 295 5.10 -17.32 16.60
CA ALA A 295 5.36 -17.33 15.16
C ALA A 295 6.18 -16.11 14.74
N LEU A 296 6.94 -16.23 13.66
CA LEU A 296 7.75 -15.17 13.09
C LEU A 296 7.08 -14.60 11.82
N TYR A 297 7.04 -13.28 11.73
CA TYR A 297 6.41 -12.56 10.62
C TYR A 297 7.43 -11.67 9.93
N LEU A 298 7.34 -11.61 8.60
CA LEU A 298 7.99 -10.60 7.78
C LEU A 298 6.92 -9.69 7.20
N GLU A 299 7.08 -8.38 7.36
CA GLU A 299 6.10 -7.41 6.94
C GLU A 299 6.70 -6.20 6.23
N ILE A 300 5.89 -5.59 5.37
CA ILE A 300 6.11 -4.26 4.83
C ILE A 300 4.84 -3.46 5.01
N ARG A 301 4.92 -2.32 5.71
CA ARG A 301 3.78 -1.47 6.04
C ARG A 301 4.04 -0.05 5.57
N ASN A 302 3.14 0.47 4.74
CA ASN A 302 3.10 1.83 4.25
C ASN A 302 1.84 2.51 4.80
N LEU A 303 2.01 3.48 5.70
CA LEU A 303 0.95 4.33 6.22
C LEU A 303 1.12 5.72 5.61
N ARG A 304 0.05 6.28 5.05
CA ARG A 304 0.04 7.66 4.54
C ARG A 304 -1.38 8.21 4.47
N ALA A 305 -1.53 9.51 4.60
CA ALA A 305 -2.76 10.20 4.23
C ALA A 305 -2.82 10.40 2.70
N PRO A 306 -3.92 10.04 2.00
CA PRO A 306 -4.05 10.27 0.55
C PRO A 306 -4.31 11.76 0.21
N GLY A 307 -4.49 12.62 1.21
CA GLY A 307 -4.69 14.06 1.09
C GLY A 307 -4.63 14.75 2.47
N PRO A 308 -4.58 16.08 2.52
CA PRO A 308 -4.33 16.84 3.77
C PRO A 308 -5.42 16.64 4.84
N GLU A 309 -6.64 16.32 4.44
CA GLU A 309 -7.78 16.10 5.36
C GLU A 309 -8.19 14.62 5.46
N ALA A 310 -7.51 13.73 4.74
CA ALA A 310 -7.89 12.32 4.71
C ALA A 310 -7.23 11.55 5.86
N GLU A 311 -7.95 10.59 6.42
CA GLU A 311 -7.38 9.69 7.41
C GLU A 311 -6.21 8.89 6.83
N PRO A 312 -5.14 8.62 7.62
CA PRO A 312 -4.05 7.78 7.19
C PRO A 312 -4.53 6.38 6.81
N MET A 313 -4.12 5.91 5.64
CA MET A 313 -4.44 4.59 5.12
C MET A 313 -3.21 3.70 5.17
N ALA A 314 -3.36 2.52 5.77
CA ALA A 314 -2.33 1.50 5.78
C ALA A 314 -2.46 0.60 4.54
N THR A 315 -1.34 0.36 3.88
CA THR A 315 -1.18 -0.64 2.81
C THR A 315 0.04 -1.47 3.13
N GLY A 316 0.03 -2.76 2.84
CA GLY A 316 1.15 -3.61 3.24
C GLY A 316 0.93 -5.08 2.99
N PHE A 317 1.97 -5.85 3.29
CA PHE A 317 1.96 -7.31 3.29
C PHE A 317 2.56 -7.78 4.61
N SER A 318 2.04 -8.90 5.12
CA SER A 318 2.51 -9.55 6.34
C SER A 318 2.46 -11.05 6.13
N GLU A 319 3.62 -11.69 6.11
CA GLU A 319 3.77 -13.12 5.87
C GLU A 319 4.15 -13.84 7.15
N ASN A 320 3.42 -14.89 7.52
CA ASN A 320 3.85 -15.80 8.58
C ASN A 320 4.89 -16.77 8.02
N LEU A 321 6.12 -16.68 8.50
CA LEU A 321 7.22 -17.53 8.05
C LEU A 321 7.10 -18.97 8.56
N PHE A 322 6.35 -19.18 9.65
CA PHE A 322 6.15 -20.48 10.30
C PHE A 322 4.87 -21.22 9.86
N ASP A 323 4.15 -20.66 8.88
CA ASP A 323 3.08 -21.32 8.11
C ASP A 323 3.39 -21.20 6.60
N GLY A 324 4.67 -21.33 6.20
CA GLY A 324 5.09 -21.10 4.83
C GLY A 324 6.59 -21.08 4.62
N ALA A 325 7.15 -19.89 4.39
CA ALA A 325 8.45 -19.72 3.75
C ALA A 325 9.64 -20.34 4.51
N VAL A 326 9.54 -20.54 5.83
CA VAL A 326 10.63 -21.10 6.65
C VAL A 326 10.26 -22.45 7.25
N ALA A 327 9.04 -22.61 7.75
CA ALA A 327 8.51 -23.86 8.26
C ALA A 327 7.05 -24.05 7.81
N ASP A 328 6.65 -25.28 7.52
CA ASP A 328 5.32 -25.58 6.97
C ASP A 328 4.19 -25.30 7.95
N ASN A 329 4.38 -25.63 9.23
CA ASN A 329 3.39 -25.40 10.31
C ASN A 329 3.99 -25.72 11.70
N ILE A 330 4.12 -24.71 12.55
CA ILE A 330 4.57 -24.91 13.94
C ILE A 330 3.53 -25.60 14.85
N CYS A 331 2.25 -25.57 14.49
CA CYS A 331 1.21 -26.25 15.25
C CYS A 331 1.11 -27.75 14.95
N GLY A 332 1.69 -28.22 13.84
CA GLY A 332 1.52 -29.59 13.32
C GLY A 332 2.73 -30.52 13.49
N GLY A 333 3.79 -30.06 14.15
CA GLY A 333 5.03 -30.84 14.33
C GLY A 333 6.32 -30.05 14.11
N GLY A 334 6.25 -28.83 13.58
CA GLY A 334 7.42 -27.97 13.37
C GLY A 334 7.83 -27.10 14.56
N ARG A 335 7.32 -27.36 15.77
CA ARG A 335 7.52 -26.46 16.92
C ARG A 335 8.98 -26.33 17.33
N ASP A 336 9.67 -27.46 17.51
CA ASP A 336 11.07 -27.47 17.96
C ASP A 336 11.98 -26.72 16.97
N TYR A 337 11.72 -26.89 15.67
CA TYR A 337 12.43 -26.15 14.62
C TYR A 337 12.11 -24.64 14.65
N GLY A 338 10.84 -24.27 14.82
CA GLY A 338 10.44 -22.87 15.00
C GLY A 338 11.07 -22.23 16.25
N ASP A 339 11.16 -22.97 17.36
CA ASP A 339 11.85 -22.53 18.58
C ASP A 339 13.35 -22.34 18.35
N ALA A 340 14.00 -23.23 17.61
CA ALA A 340 15.40 -23.09 17.24
C ALA A 340 15.65 -21.82 16.41
N ILE A 341 14.75 -21.49 15.47
CA ILE A 341 14.84 -20.25 14.69
C ILE A 341 14.64 -19.01 15.57
N LEU A 342 13.67 -19.03 16.49
CA LEU A 342 13.45 -17.91 17.42
C LEU A 342 14.66 -17.70 18.34
N ALA A 343 15.32 -18.77 18.80
CA ALA A 343 16.56 -18.68 19.56
C ALA A 343 17.74 -18.17 18.71
N ALA A 344 17.76 -18.48 17.42
CA ALA A 344 18.76 -17.96 16.48
C ALA A 344 18.64 -16.44 16.28
N LEU A 345 17.44 -15.84 16.42
CA LEU A 345 17.27 -14.39 16.36
C LEU A 345 18.04 -13.65 17.45
N GLU A 346 18.17 -14.24 18.64
CA GLU A 346 18.91 -13.65 19.76
C GLU A 346 20.42 -13.88 19.63
N THR A 347 20.81 -15.07 19.15
CA THR A 347 22.20 -15.52 19.17
C THR A 347 22.97 -15.19 17.90
N SER A 348 22.42 -15.50 16.73
CA SER A 348 23.04 -15.25 15.42
C SER A 348 22.51 -13.99 14.74
N GLY A 349 21.33 -13.52 15.15
CA GLY A 349 20.70 -12.33 14.57
C GLY A 349 20.11 -12.57 13.19
N PHE A 350 19.83 -11.48 12.50
CA PHE A 350 19.24 -11.45 11.16
C PHE A 350 19.60 -10.14 10.45
N THR A 351 19.47 -10.14 9.13
CA THR A 351 19.53 -8.91 8.32
C THR A 351 18.16 -8.60 7.78
N LEU A 352 17.60 -7.45 8.15
CA LEU A 352 16.37 -6.91 7.58
C LEU A 352 16.71 -5.84 6.55
N THR A 353 16.13 -5.94 5.36
CA THR A 353 16.38 -5.03 4.23
C THR A 353 15.09 -4.38 3.75
N LEU A 354 15.11 -3.06 3.56
CA LEU A 354 14.13 -2.33 2.77
C LEU A 354 14.76 -1.92 1.44
N SER A 355 14.23 -2.45 0.34
CA SER A 355 14.71 -2.18 -1.01
C SER A 355 13.74 -1.27 -1.75
N ARG A 356 14.25 -0.24 -2.44
CA ARG A 356 13.49 0.59 -3.38
C ARG A 356 13.94 0.34 -4.82
N ARG A 357 12.99 0.12 -5.73
CA ARG A 357 13.21 0.06 -7.19
C ARG A 357 12.14 0.88 -7.91
N GLY A 358 12.48 2.09 -8.33
CA GLY A 358 11.57 3.12 -8.80
C GLY A 358 10.59 3.52 -7.70
N PHE A 359 9.30 3.29 -7.94
CA PHE A 359 8.24 3.53 -6.96
C PHE A 359 7.88 2.29 -6.13
N ARG A 360 8.57 1.15 -6.32
CA ARG A 360 8.25 -0.11 -5.66
C ARG A 360 9.19 -0.37 -4.50
N TYR A 361 8.63 -0.84 -3.39
CA TYR A 361 9.37 -1.15 -2.17
C TYR A 361 9.10 -2.59 -1.75
N THR A 362 10.14 -3.32 -1.34
CA THR A 362 10.06 -4.69 -0.81
C THR A 362 10.80 -4.78 0.51
N ALA A 363 10.31 -5.60 1.43
CA ALA A 363 11.05 -6.00 2.61
C ALA A 363 11.67 -7.39 2.37
N SER A 364 12.91 -7.57 2.80
CA SER A 364 13.57 -8.87 2.77
C SER A 364 14.19 -9.18 4.12
N LEU A 365 14.12 -10.44 4.55
CA LEU A 365 14.72 -10.93 5.78
C LEU A 365 15.70 -12.05 5.44
N THR A 366 16.95 -11.92 5.87
CA THR A 366 17.94 -12.99 5.79
C THR A 366 18.17 -13.56 7.18
N LEU A 367 17.99 -14.88 7.32
CA LEU A 367 18.18 -15.66 8.54
C LEU A 367 19.22 -16.74 8.30
N ASP A 368 20.05 -17.04 9.29
CA ASP A 368 20.82 -18.28 9.32
C ASP A 368 19.95 -19.38 9.94
N LEU A 369 19.41 -20.27 9.11
CA LEU A 369 18.47 -21.30 9.55
C LEU A 369 19.23 -22.49 10.15
N PRO A 370 18.74 -23.08 11.25
CA PRO A 370 19.31 -24.32 11.79
C PRO A 370 19.08 -25.49 10.82
N ASP A 371 19.79 -26.60 11.02
CA ASP A 371 19.51 -27.84 10.30
C ASP A 371 18.06 -28.30 10.55
N ALA A 372 17.39 -28.74 9.49
CA ALA A 372 16.08 -29.37 9.54
C ALA A 372 16.21 -30.88 9.22
N ASP A 373 15.16 -31.65 9.46
CA ASP A 373 15.15 -33.09 9.23
C ASP A 373 15.48 -33.44 7.76
N GLY A 374 16.76 -33.76 7.51
CA GLY A 374 17.27 -34.13 6.18
C GLY A 374 17.67 -32.96 5.28
N GLU A 375 17.54 -31.71 5.74
CA GLU A 375 17.92 -30.51 4.98
C GLU A 375 18.96 -29.69 5.77
N PRO A 376 20.16 -29.44 5.20
CA PRO A 376 21.16 -28.63 5.89
C PRO A 376 20.66 -27.19 6.08
N GLY A 377 21.01 -26.61 7.23
CA GLY A 377 20.76 -25.22 7.55
C GLY A 377 21.59 -24.25 6.69
N GLY A 378 21.50 -22.97 7.01
CA GLY A 378 22.28 -21.92 6.37
C GLY A 378 21.48 -20.65 6.07
N PRO A 379 22.14 -19.65 5.44
CA PRO A 379 21.53 -18.38 5.15
C PRO A 379 20.40 -18.51 4.14
N ARG A 380 19.22 -17.99 4.49
CA ARG A 380 18.05 -17.94 3.62
C ARG A 380 17.42 -16.56 3.63
N THR A 381 17.15 -16.03 2.44
CA THR A 381 16.45 -14.76 2.26
C THR A 381 15.00 -14.98 1.84
N ILE A 382 14.06 -14.35 2.56
CA ILE A 382 12.64 -14.29 2.26
C ILE A 382 12.31 -12.85 1.87
N THR A 383 11.44 -12.62 0.89
CA THR A 383 11.10 -11.28 0.38
C THR A 383 9.60 -11.13 0.21
N THR A 384 9.05 -10.02 0.71
CA THR A 384 7.63 -9.70 0.57
C THR A 384 7.26 -9.32 -0.86
N PRO A 385 5.97 -9.36 -1.22
CA PRO A 385 5.46 -8.60 -2.34
C PRO A 385 5.75 -7.10 -2.18
N ALA A 386 5.74 -6.39 -3.31
CA ALA A 386 6.10 -4.98 -3.34
C ALA A 386 4.90 -4.06 -3.07
N VAL A 387 5.08 -3.09 -2.17
CA VAL A 387 4.17 -1.92 -2.04
C VAL A 387 4.62 -0.80 -2.97
N SER A 388 3.72 0.13 -3.29
CA SER A 388 4.00 1.23 -4.22
C SER A 388 3.88 2.60 -3.56
N ARG A 389 4.92 3.42 -3.72
CA ARG A 389 4.95 4.80 -3.25
C ARG A 389 5.67 5.70 -4.28
N PRO A 390 4.95 6.61 -4.97
CA PRO A 390 5.49 7.34 -6.13
C PRO A 390 6.69 8.24 -5.82
N ALA A 391 6.67 8.94 -4.68
CA ALA A 391 7.71 9.85 -4.27
C ALA A 391 8.52 9.28 -3.10
N LEU A 392 9.81 9.54 -3.10
CA LEU A 392 10.62 9.41 -1.90
C LEU A 392 10.12 10.39 -0.84
N PHE A 393 10.21 9.99 0.42
CA PHE A 393 9.68 10.76 1.54
C PHE A 393 10.40 10.35 2.82
N GLY A 394 10.23 11.16 3.86
CA GLY A 394 10.73 10.86 5.20
C GLY A 394 12.24 10.71 5.28
N ARG A 395 12.69 10.18 6.40
CA ARG A 395 14.10 9.91 6.71
C ARG A 395 14.28 8.46 7.15
N PRO A 396 15.47 7.86 6.94
CA PRO A 396 15.77 6.54 7.46
C PRO A 396 15.55 6.45 8.97
N ALA A 397 14.87 5.40 9.43
CA ALA A 397 14.58 5.16 10.82
C ALA A 397 14.64 3.68 11.18
N VAL A 398 15.06 3.38 12.41
CA VAL A 398 15.01 2.05 13.02
C VAL A 398 14.31 2.12 14.39
N LEU A 399 13.60 1.06 14.76
CA LEU A 399 12.85 0.97 16.02
C LEU A 399 12.74 -0.48 16.51
N LEU A 400 12.87 -0.68 17.82
CA LEU A 400 12.31 -1.85 18.53
C LEU A 400 10.85 -1.56 18.91
N GLY A 401 9.92 -2.28 18.29
CA GLY A 401 8.50 -2.25 18.60
C GLY A 401 8.08 -3.35 19.57
N GLN A 402 6.98 -3.11 20.28
CA GLN A 402 6.33 -4.06 21.16
C GLN A 402 4.82 -3.83 21.15
N SER A 403 4.06 -4.86 20.76
CA SER A 403 2.60 -4.80 20.74
C SER A 403 2.00 -4.72 22.16
N SER A 404 0.82 -4.11 22.27
CA SER A 404 0.03 -4.04 23.52
C SER A 404 -0.28 -5.40 24.14
N ARG A 405 -0.21 -6.47 23.33
CA ARG A 405 -0.37 -7.85 23.78
C ARG A 405 0.80 -8.35 24.65
N ALA A 406 1.98 -7.73 24.57
CA ALA A 406 3.09 -8.00 25.46
C ALA A 406 2.81 -7.60 26.92
N ARG A 407 1.81 -6.74 27.15
CA ARG A 407 1.41 -6.22 28.47
C ARG A 407 2.63 -5.61 29.18
N GLY A 408 2.89 -5.99 30.44
CA GLY A 408 4.05 -5.56 31.21
C GLY A 408 5.35 -6.32 30.90
N GLY A 409 5.38 -7.11 29.83
CA GLY A 409 6.58 -7.79 29.36
C GLY A 409 7.66 -6.80 28.91
N GLN A 410 8.90 -7.24 28.99
CA GLN A 410 10.06 -6.52 28.48
C GLN A 410 10.57 -7.24 27.24
N SER A 411 10.85 -6.47 26.20
CA SER A 411 11.47 -6.93 24.95
C SER A 411 12.79 -6.20 24.77
N ALA A 412 13.77 -6.86 24.17
CA ALA A 412 15.08 -6.30 23.90
C ALA A 412 15.55 -6.65 22.50
N ALA A 413 16.33 -5.75 21.91
CA ALA A 413 17.00 -5.96 20.64
C ALA A 413 18.36 -5.27 20.63
N LEU A 414 19.27 -5.80 19.83
CA LEU A 414 20.55 -5.18 19.52
C LEU A 414 20.54 -4.79 18.04
N PHE A 415 21.02 -3.59 17.74
CA PHE A 415 21.29 -3.14 16.38
C PHE A 415 22.80 -3.07 16.20
N ASP A 416 23.35 -3.95 15.37
CA ASP A 416 24.80 -4.09 15.17
C ASP A 416 25.29 -3.12 14.08
N LYS A 417 24.49 -2.95 13.03
CA LYS A 417 24.90 -2.14 11.87
C LYS A 417 23.70 -1.63 11.10
N ILE A 418 23.80 -0.42 10.58
CA ILE A 418 22.92 0.10 9.53
C ILE A 418 23.75 0.48 8.32
N SER A 419 23.32 0.04 7.13
CA SER A 419 23.91 0.50 5.87
C SER A 419 22.86 0.88 4.85
N ILE A 420 23.18 1.86 4.02
CA ILE A 420 22.35 2.27 2.89
C ILE A 420 23.26 2.37 1.67
N GLU A 421 22.92 1.62 0.63
CA GLU A 421 23.69 1.57 -0.61
C GLU A 421 22.80 1.93 -1.80
N ALA A 422 23.37 2.64 -2.78
CA ALA A 422 22.70 2.82 -4.05
C ALA A 422 22.57 1.47 -4.74
N ALA A 423 21.37 1.11 -5.18
CA ALA A 423 21.15 -0.16 -5.85
C ALA A 423 21.90 -0.17 -7.18
N VAL A 424 22.68 -1.22 -7.41
CA VAL A 424 23.31 -1.43 -8.72
C VAL A 424 22.19 -1.64 -9.75
N PRO A 425 22.13 -0.83 -10.83
CA PRO A 425 21.16 -1.05 -11.89
C PRO A 425 21.31 -2.48 -12.40
N ARG A 426 20.22 -3.27 -12.38
CA ARG A 426 20.29 -4.60 -12.99
C ARG A 426 20.67 -4.41 -14.45
N PRO A 427 21.69 -5.12 -14.97
CA PRO A 427 22.01 -5.06 -16.39
C PRO A 427 20.75 -5.41 -17.16
N THR A 428 20.28 -4.49 -18.00
CA THR A 428 19.21 -4.78 -18.94
C THR A 428 19.76 -5.85 -19.87
N GLY A 429 19.29 -7.10 -19.73
CA GLY A 429 19.67 -8.17 -20.63
C GLY A 429 19.40 -7.74 -22.07
N ASN A 430 20.43 -7.79 -22.91
CA ASN A 430 20.36 -7.51 -24.34
C ASN A 430 19.48 -8.51 -25.09
#